data_AF-A0A285P338-F1
#
_entry.id   AF-A0A285P338-F1
#
_cell.length_a   1.000
_cell.length_b   1.000
_cell.length_c   1.000
_cell.angle_alpha   90.00
_cell.angle_beta   90.00
_cell.angle_gamma   90.00
#
_symmetry.space_group_name_H-M   'P 1'
#
loop_
_entity.id
_entity.type
_entity.pdbx_description
1 polymer ?
#
loop_
_entity_poly.entity_id
_entity_poly.type
_entity_poly.pdbx_seq_one_letter_code
_entity_poly.pdbx_strand_id
1 'polypeptide(L)'
;MLRRPLFGSILAVCLLAGACFLLPNLQADIYLMIQLGIAAFWAIALHELGHVIGGKLMGMDFGYFVVGPFHIGKGRKGIRVRENRSWGLVGGVALMLPAPSRTEERHRKDLAMMTISGPVMSLSLSLLTLAIWQLTEIDFFRTCSLFHGVILLATILPLPNGAFQTDGAAFYHILRKTKIGICKIQSAKLMGEMYGSKRPAQWSASMYKECRKKMENTAELKDIFVEVMFVFYIEADKEGIKPAIERLFKQFEIKPNKQLSVYYGPFLEWRMLADALSASVNEEKLQQYAAGVSSLSEGTYSRMQAMLACSKHKEALAYTKEAFKAYETVRGFGVLEREWTRMLANRIRKSAEQAVS
;
A
#
# COMPACT_ATOMS: atom_id res chain seq x y z
N MET A 1 12.01 -17.61 -3.71
CA MET A 1 12.91 -16.67 -3.00
C MET A 1 13.08 -15.32 -3.71
N LEU A 2 13.11 -15.24 -5.05
CA LEU A 2 13.08 -14.00 -5.86
C LEU A 2 11.83 -13.08 -5.68
N ARG A 3 10.92 -13.43 -4.77
CA ARG A 3 9.69 -12.67 -4.52
C ARG A 3 9.90 -11.45 -3.62
N ARG A 4 11.08 -11.29 -3.00
CA ARG A 4 11.36 -10.21 -2.06
C ARG A 4 12.40 -9.22 -2.59
N PRO A 5 12.07 -7.91 -2.65
CA PRO A 5 12.97 -6.84 -3.05
C PRO A 5 14.35 -6.87 -2.38
N LEU A 6 14.43 -6.99 -1.05
CA LEU A 6 15.71 -6.92 -0.33
C LEU A 6 16.68 -8.04 -0.75
N PHE A 7 16.19 -9.27 -0.85
CA PHE A 7 17.01 -10.39 -1.31
C PHE A 7 17.49 -10.17 -2.76
N GLY A 8 16.60 -9.69 -3.65
CA GLY A 8 16.95 -9.34 -5.01
C GLY A 8 18.03 -8.26 -5.08
N SER A 9 17.92 -7.22 -4.25
CA SER A 9 18.92 -6.15 -4.14
C SER A 9 20.26 -6.65 -3.63
N ILE A 10 20.28 -7.49 -2.58
CA ILE A 10 21.52 -8.08 -2.05
C ILE A 10 22.18 -8.96 -3.11
N LEU A 11 21.42 -9.82 -3.79
CA LEU A 11 21.94 -10.67 -4.85
C LEU A 11 22.56 -9.84 -5.99
N ALA A 12 21.88 -8.77 -6.41
CA ALA A 12 22.42 -7.87 -7.43
C ALA A 12 23.73 -7.22 -7.00
N VAL A 13 23.83 -6.74 -5.75
CA VAL A 13 25.06 -6.17 -5.20
C VAL A 13 26.19 -7.21 -5.16
N CYS A 14 25.91 -8.44 -4.69
CA CYS A 14 26.90 -9.52 -4.68
C CYS A 14 27.37 -9.90 -6.07
N LEU A 15 26.46 -9.96 -7.06
CA LEU A 15 26.81 -10.26 -8.45
C LEU A 15 27.68 -9.15 -9.06
N LEU A 16 27.34 -7.88 -8.83
CA LEU A 16 28.13 -6.73 -9.29
C LEU A 16 29.53 -6.73 -8.63
N ALA A 17 29.61 -6.99 -7.32
CA ALA A 17 30.88 -7.07 -6.61
C ALA A 17 31.76 -8.23 -7.12
N GLY A 18 31.15 -9.41 -7.33
CA GLY A 18 31.85 -10.57 -7.91
C GLY A 18 32.34 -10.30 -9.33
N ALA A 19 31.52 -9.69 -10.18
CA ALA A 19 31.90 -9.30 -11.53
C ALA A 19 33.05 -8.27 -11.51
N CYS A 20 33.05 -7.33 -10.56
CA CYS A 20 34.12 -6.33 -10.41
C CYS A 20 35.48 -6.99 -10.12
N PHE A 21 35.49 -8.04 -9.31
CA PHE A 21 36.70 -8.81 -9.00
C PHE A 21 37.14 -9.74 -10.14
N LEU A 22 36.19 -10.40 -10.81
CA LEU A 22 36.49 -11.44 -11.80
C LEU A 22 36.73 -10.90 -13.21
N LEU A 23 36.22 -9.71 -13.52
CA LEU A 23 36.27 -9.11 -14.86
C LEU A 23 36.88 -7.70 -14.78
N PRO A 24 38.22 -7.56 -14.66
CA PRO A 24 38.89 -6.26 -14.54
C PRO A 24 38.53 -5.28 -15.67
N ASN A 25 38.37 -5.82 -16.89
CA ASN A 25 38.02 -5.04 -18.07
C ASN A 25 36.63 -4.38 -18.00
N LEU A 26 35.74 -4.86 -17.12
CA LEU A 26 34.38 -4.33 -16.93
C LEU A 26 34.23 -3.47 -15.67
N GLN A 27 35.31 -3.22 -14.92
CA GLN A 27 35.21 -2.51 -13.64
C GLN A 27 34.61 -1.11 -13.80
N ALA A 28 35.02 -0.35 -14.83
CA ALA A 28 34.50 0.98 -15.09
C ALA A 28 32.98 0.96 -15.34
N ASP A 29 32.49 0.01 -16.15
CA ASP A 29 31.06 -0.16 -16.42
C ASP A 29 30.29 -0.55 -15.17
N ILE A 30 30.85 -1.43 -14.34
CA ILE A 30 30.24 -1.86 -13.08
C ILE A 30 30.15 -0.69 -12.09
N TYR A 31 31.21 0.12 -11.96
CA TYR A 31 31.17 1.32 -11.13
C TYR A 31 30.13 2.31 -11.61
N LEU A 32 30.01 2.51 -12.93
CA LEU A 32 28.97 3.33 -13.52
C LEU A 32 27.57 2.78 -13.19
N MET A 33 27.34 1.47 -13.33
CA MET A 33 26.05 0.85 -12.98
C MET A 33 25.70 1.02 -11.50
N ILE A 34 26.67 0.88 -10.60
CA ILE A 34 26.48 1.11 -9.16
C ILE A 34 26.13 2.59 -8.91
N GLN A 35 26.86 3.51 -9.54
CA GLN A 35 26.61 4.95 -9.44
C GLN A 35 25.19 5.31 -9.90
N LEU A 36 24.76 4.80 -11.06
CA LEU A 36 23.41 4.98 -11.58
C LEU A 36 22.37 4.42 -10.62
N GLY A 37 22.58 3.20 -10.09
CA GLY A 37 21.66 2.56 -9.16
C GLY A 37 21.49 3.32 -7.85
N ILE A 38 22.59 3.81 -7.27
CA ILE A 38 22.56 4.62 -6.04
C ILE A 38 21.85 5.95 -6.31
N ALA A 39 22.21 6.65 -7.38
CA ALA A 39 21.59 7.94 -7.72
C ALA A 39 20.08 7.80 -7.99
N ALA A 40 19.67 6.75 -8.71
CA ALA A 40 18.25 6.46 -8.94
C ALA A 40 17.50 6.17 -7.64
N PHE A 41 18.07 5.34 -6.75
CA PHE A 41 17.49 5.04 -5.44
C PHE A 41 17.33 6.30 -4.59
N TRP A 42 18.36 7.16 -4.55
CA TRP A 42 18.31 8.43 -3.82
C TRP A 42 17.26 9.38 -4.40
N ALA A 43 17.15 9.46 -5.72
CA ALA A 43 16.15 10.30 -6.38
C ALA A 43 14.73 9.91 -5.98
N ILE A 44 14.40 8.62 -6.02
CA ILE A 44 13.09 8.11 -5.58
C ILE A 44 12.89 8.33 -4.09
N ALA A 45 13.88 7.97 -3.26
CA ALA A 45 13.76 8.05 -1.80
C ALA A 45 13.48 9.48 -1.32
N LEU A 46 14.23 10.45 -1.85
CA LEU A 46 14.10 11.84 -1.45
C LEU A 46 12.85 12.49 -2.05
N HIS A 47 12.42 12.09 -3.26
CA HIS A 47 11.16 12.53 -3.84
C HIS A 47 9.97 12.17 -2.92
N GLU A 48 9.86 10.90 -2.55
CA GLU A 48 8.80 10.43 -1.66
C GLU A 48 8.89 11.02 -0.25
N LEU A 49 10.12 11.22 0.25
CA LEU A 49 10.36 11.94 1.50
C LEU A 49 9.85 13.38 1.41
N GLY A 50 9.91 14.01 0.23
CA GLY A 50 9.30 15.31 -0.05
C GLY A 50 7.79 15.31 0.25
N HIS A 51 7.05 14.29 -0.16
CA HIS A 51 5.62 14.16 0.20
C HIS A 51 5.40 14.02 1.70
N VAL A 52 6.24 13.23 2.38
CA VAL A 52 6.16 13.06 3.84
C VAL A 52 6.42 14.39 4.56
N ILE A 53 7.45 15.14 4.16
CA ILE A 53 7.78 16.46 4.70
C ILE A 53 6.62 17.42 4.45
N GLY A 54 6.12 17.50 3.21
CA GLY A 54 4.98 18.34 2.84
C GLY A 54 3.73 18.05 3.67
N GLY A 55 3.38 16.77 3.80
CA GLY A 55 2.27 16.35 4.65
C GLY A 55 2.50 16.72 6.12
N LYS A 56 3.72 16.54 6.65
CA LYS A 56 4.05 16.90 8.04
C LYS A 56 4.00 18.40 8.30
N LEU A 57 4.48 19.23 7.38
CA LEU A 57 4.35 20.68 7.46
C LEU A 57 2.89 21.12 7.49
N MET A 58 2.01 20.40 6.80
CA MET A 58 0.57 20.63 6.86
C MET A 58 -0.10 20.00 8.08
N GLY A 59 0.64 19.33 8.96
CA GLY A 59 0.13 18.68 10.17
C GLY A 59 -0.62 17.37 9.90
N MET A 60 -0.38 16.73 8.75
CA MET A 60 -0.90 15.39 8.45
C MET A 60 -0.18 14.32 9.26
N ASP A 61 -0.88 13.20 9.44
CA ASP A 61 -0.37 12.05 10.17
C ASP A 61 0.44 11.13 9.27
N PHE A 62 1.67 10.81 9.67
CA PHE A 62 2.48 9.83 8.93
C PHE A 62 1.88 8.44 9.07
N GLY A 63 1.61 7.77 7.95
CA GLY A 63 1.23 6.36 7.90
C GLY A 63 2.46 5.49 7.71
N TYR A 64 2.95 5.48 6.48
CA TYR A 64 4.17 4.77 6.09
C TYR A 64 4.81 5.41 4.84
N PHE A 65 6.04 5.03 4.58
CA PHE A 65 6.81 5.38 3.39
C PHE A 65 7.61 4.15 2.96
N VAL A 66 7.51 3.78 1.68
CA VAL A 66 8.23 2.65 1.07
C VAL A 66 9.15 3.17 -0.01
N VAL A 67 10.41 2.73 -0.01
CA VAL A 67 11.35 2.95 -1.11
C VAL A 67 12.24 1.74 -1.31
N GLY A 68 12.31 1.22 -2.53
CA GLY A 68 13.11 0.06 -2.85
C GLY A 68 12.80 -1.12 -1.91
N PRO A 69 13.81 -1.67 -1.22
CA PRO A 69 13.62 -2.79 -0.30
C PRO A 69 13.17 -2.39 1.10
N PHE A 70 12.95 -1.10 1.38
CA PHE A 70 12.66 -0.60 2.72
C PHE A 70 11.22 -0.12 2.85
N HIS A 71 10.54 -0.58 3.89
CA HIS A 71 9.25 -0.09 4.34
C HIS A 71 9.41 0.56 5.71
N ILE A 72 9.17 1.86 5.80
CA ILE A 72 9.29 2.66 7.02
C ILE A 72 7.89 3.06 7.47
N GLY A 73 7.51 2.72 8.71
CA GLY A 73 6.17 3.05 9.21
C GLY A 73 6.12 3.22 10.72
N LYS A 74 4.94 3.55 11.26
CA LYS A 74 4.73 3.62 12.71
C LYS A 74 4.79 2.21 13.34
N GLY A 75 5.67 2.06 14.31
CA GLY A 75 5.79 0.92 15.23
C GLY A 75 5.17 1.21 16.61
N ARG A 76 5.29 0.27 17.55
CA ARG A 76 4.77 0.43 18.93
C ARG A 76 5.50 1.54 19.72
N LYS A 77 6.79 1.77 19.44
CA LYS A 77 7.66 2.74 20.13
C LYS A 77 8.37 3.69 19.15
N GLY A 78 7.62 4.26 18.20
CA GLY A 78 8.18 5.20 17.22
C GLY A 78 8.27 4.62 15.81
N ILE A 79 9.30 5.00 15.05
CA ILE A 79 9.47 4.57 13.65
C ILE A 79 10.04 3.15 13.60
N ARG A 80 9.52 2.32 12.71
CA ARG A 80 10.01 0.96 12.47
C ARG A 80 10.32 0.78 10.98
N VAL A 81 11.53 0.32 10.71
CA VAL A 81 11.94 -0.13 9.38
C VAL A 81 11.67 -1.63 9.24
N ARG A 82 11.12 -2.03 8.11
CA ARG A 82 10.84 -3.41 7.72
C ARG A 82 11.31 -3.61 6.28
N GLU A 83 11.50 -4.86 5.89
CA GLU A 83 11.67 -5.23 4.49
C GLU A 83 10.37 -4.95 3.72
N ASN A 84 10.46 -4.27 2.58
CA ASN A 84 9.39 -4.22 1.60
C ASN A 84 9.25 -5.60 0.97
N ARG A 85 8.07 -6.21 1.06
CA ARG A 85 7.77 -7.53 0.49
C ARG A 85 7.11 -7.49 -0.88
N SER A 86 6.86 -6.30 -1.44
CA SER A 86 6.20 -6.13 -2.73
C SER A 86 7.05 -5.36 -3.73
N TRP A 87 7.35 -6.00 -4.86
CA TRP A 87 7.96 -5.36 -6.02
C TRP A 87 7.12 -4.20 -6.57
N GLY A 88 5.79 -4.25 -6.42
CA GLY A 88 4.90 -3.18 -6.88
C GLY A 88 5.02 -1.86 -6.10
N LEU A 89 5.70 -1.88 -4.93
CA LEU A 89 5.93 -0.68 -4.10
C LEU A 89 7.38 -0.19 -4.17
N VAL A 90 8.25 -0.86 -4.94
CA VAL A 90 9.68 -0.53 -5.05
C VAL A 90 9.91 0.87 -5.62
N GLY A 91 9.00 1.32 -6.49
CA GLY A 91 9.05 2.63 -7.14
C GLY A 91 8.80 3.83 -6.23
N GLY A 92 8.49 3.63 -4.95
CA GLY A 92 8.19 4.71 -4.02
C GLY A 92 6.69 4.81 -3.71
N VAL A 93 6.33 4.86 -2.43
CA VAL A 93 4.98 5.22 -1.97
C VAL A 93 5.04 5.90 -0.61
N ALA A 94 4.45 7.09 -0.47
CA ALA A 94 4.21 7.77 0.79
C ALA A 94 2.70 7.84 1.14
N LEU A 95 2.32 7.31 2.31
CA LEU A 95 0.97 7.46 2.87
C LEU A 95 0.97 8.47 4.01
N MET A 96 0.25 9.57 3.81
CA MET A 96 -0.08 10.55 4.85
C MET A 96 -1.59 10.60 5.05
N LEU A 97 -2.02 10.57 6.30
CA LEU A 97 -3.42 10.61 6.69
C LEU A 97 -3.83 12.05 7.02
N PRO A 98 -5.00 12.51 6.57
CA PRO A 98 -5.48 13.84 6.92
C PRO A 98 -5.68 13.94 8.43
N ALA A 99 -5.34 15.10 9.00
CA ALA A 99 -5.63 15.37 10.40
C ALA A 99 -7.15 15.45 10.64
N PRO A 100 -7.64 14.98 11.79
CA PRO A 100 -9.06 14.96 12.09
C PRO A 100 -9.64 16.38 12.22
N SER A 101 -10.96 16.50 12.03
CA SER A 101 -11.73 17.71 12.32
C SER A 101 -11.29 18.97 11.57
N ARG A 102 -10.86 18.83 10.31
CA ARG A 102 -10.53 19.98 9.44
C ARG A 102 -11.67 20.29 8.46
N THR A 103 -11.74 21.55 8.06
CA THR A 103 -12.66 21.97 6.99
C THR A 103 -12.25 21.35 5.67
N GLU A 104 -13.19 21.22 4.74
CA GLU A 104 -12.92 20.68 3.40
C GLU A 104 -11.85 21.49 2.66
N GLU A 105 -11.93 22.82 2.75
CA GLU A 105 -10.92 23.69 2.14
C GLU A 105 -9.53 23.47 2.73
N ARG A 106 -9.45 23.23 4.04
CA ARG A 106 -8.16 22.94 4.68
C ARG A 106 -7.62 21.59 4.23
N HIS A 107 -8.44 20.53 4.18
CA HIS A 107 -8.03 19.24 3.66
C HIS A 107 -7.51 19.33 2.22
N ARG A 108 -8.16 20.13 1.37
CA ARG A 108 -7.72 20.37 0.01
C ARG A 108 -6.33 21.01 -0.02
N LYS A 109 -6.10 22.05 0.79
CA LYS A 109 -4.77 22.70 0.90
C LYS A 109 -3.71 21.72 1.40
N ASP A 110 -4.02 20.93 2.43
CA ASP A 110 -3.09 19.95 3.00
C ASP A 110 -2.66 18.91 1.95
N LEU A 111 -3.63 18.33 1.23
CA LEU A 111 -3.37 17.32 0.21
C LEU A 111 -2.65 17.92 -1.00
N ALA A 112 -3.01 19.13 -1.42
CA ALA A 112 -2.31 19.83 -2.50
C ALA A 112 -0.83 20.03 -2.14
N MET A 113 -0.54 20.55 -0.94
CA MET A 113 0.83 20.78 -0.49
C MET A 113 1.62 19.47 -0.34
N MET A 114 1.03 18.43 0.24
CA MET A 114 1.64 17.10 0.27
C MET A 114 1.99 16.61 -1.14
N THR A 115 1.06 16.73 -2.09
CA THR A 115 1.22 16.22 -3.45
C THR A 115 2.33 16.95 -4.20
N ILE A 116 2.41 18.28 -4.14
CA ILE A 116 3.43 19.03 -4.87
C ILE A 116 4.83 18.97 -4.23
N SER A 117 4.93 18.58 -2.96
CA SER A 117 6.19 18.60 -2.22
C SER A 117 7.23 17.59 -2.74
N GLY A 118 6.81 16.46 -3.31
CA GLY A 118 7.72 15.51 -3.97
C GLY A 118 8.41 16.13 -5.19
N PRO A 119 7.66 16.65 -6.17
CA PRO A 119 8.21 17.42 -7.29
C PRO A 119 9.10 18.60 -6.85
N VAL A 120 8.68 19.40 -5.86
CA VAL A 120 9.49 20.51 -5.34
C VAL A 120 10.83 20.02 -4.78
N MET A 121 10.82 18.94 -4.00
CA MET A 121 12.05 18.34 -3.47
C MET A 121 12.96 17.86 -4.61
N SER A 122 12.42 17.17 -5.62
CA SER A 122 13.19 16.73 -6.79
C SER A 122 13.81 17.90 -7.54
N LEU A 123 13.08 19.00 -7.74
CA LEU A 123 13.62 20.20 -8.38
C LEU A 123 14.77 20.81 -7.56
N SER A 124 14.55 21.02 -6.26
CA SER A 124 15.57 21.59 -5.37
C SER A 124 16.84 20.75 -5.34
N LEU A 125 16.71 19.42 -5.28
CA LEU A 125 17.85 18.50 -5.25
C LEU A 125 18.56 18.40 -6.61
N SER A 126 17.81 18.47 -7.72
CA SER A 126 18.41 18.51 -9.07
C SER A 126 19.30 19.74 -9.23
N LEU A 127 18.83 20.92 -8.83
CA LEU A 127 19.60 22.17 -8.88
C LEU A 127 20.78 22.17 -7.90
N LEU A 128 20.56 21.71 -6.66
CA LEU A 128 21.61 21.65 -5.65
C LEU A 128 22.75 20.73 -6.07
N THR A 129 22.44 19.52 -6.53
CA THR A 129 23.47 18.57 -6.97
C THR A 129 24.14 19.02 -8.26
N LEU A 130 23.44 19.72 -9.16
CA LEU A 130 24.07 20.37 -10.32
C LEU A 130 25.10 21.42 -9.88
N ALA A 131 24.75 22.27 -8.92
CA ALA A 131 25.65 23.29 -8.39
C ALA A 131 26.88 22.67 -7.70
N ILE A 132 26.69 21.61 -6.92
CA ILE A 132 27.80 20.88 -6.28
C ILE A 132 28.72 20.26 -7.34
N TRP A 133 28.15 19.68 -8.41
CA TRP A 133 28.95 19.16 -9.52
C TRP A 133 29.79 20.26 -10.18
N GLN A 134 29.22 21.44 -10.44
CA GLN A 134 29.97 22.57 -11.04
C GLN A 134 31.14 23.04 -10.17
N LEU A 135 31.07 22.84 -8.84
CA LEU A 135 32.14 23.22 -7.91
C LEU A 135 33.19 22.12 -7.68
N THR A 136 32.82 20.86 -7.85
CA THR A 136 33.66 19.71 -7.46
C THR A 136 34.11 18.85 -8.63
N GLU A 137 33.43 18.96 -9.77
CA GLU A 137 33.56 18.11 -10.97
C GLU A 137 33.37 16.60 -10.69
N ILE A 138 32.82 16.24 -9.53
CA ILE A 138 32.54 14.83 -9.18
C ILE A 138 31.28 14.38 -9.93
N ASP A 139 31.46 13.48 -10.89
CA ASP A 139 30.41 12.98 -11.80
C ASP A 139 29.20 12.36 -11.09
N PHE A 140 29.36 11.85 -9.85
CA PHE A 140 28.23 11.37 -9.05
C PHE A 140 27.15 12.44 -8.86
N PHE A 141 27.53 13.69 -8.59
CA PHE A 141 26.57 14.78 -8.41
C PHE A 141 25.88 15.17 -9.71
N ARG A 142 26.58 15.08 -10.86
CA ARG A 142 25.95 15.21 -12.19
C ARG A 142 24.89 14.14 -12.39
N THR A 143 25.20 12.89 -12.07
CA THR A 143 24.26 11.76 -12.17
C THR A 143 23.06 11.95 -11.24
N CYS A 144 23.28 12.34 -9.98
CA CYS A 144 22.19 12.66 -9.05
C CYS A 144 21.28 13.78 -9.59
N SER A 145 21.87 14.85 -10.12
CA SER A 145 21.13 15.96 -10.71
C SER A 145 20.22 15.49 -11.84
N LEU A 146 20.76 14.67 -12.74
CA LEU A 146 20.02 14.07 -13.84
C LEU A 146 18.85 13.22 -13.35
N PHE A 147 19.07 12.30 -12.40
CA PHE A 147 18.00 11.43 -11.91
C PHE A 147 16.90 12.21 -11.17
N HIS A 148 17.26 13.21 -10.36
CA HIS A 148 16.28 14.09 -9.73
C HIS A 148 15.46 14.88 -10.77
N GLY A 149 16.11 15.36 -11.84
CA GLY A 149 15.43 16.02 -12.95
C GLY A 149 14.50 15.09 -13.72
N VAL A 150 14.94 13.86 -14.01
CA VAL A 150 14.11 12.83 -14.67
C VAL A 150 12.89 12.47 -13.82
N ILE A 151 13.06 12.24 -12.51
CA ILE A 151 11.94 11.97 -11.60
C ILE A 151 10.97 13.15 -11.56
N LEU A 152 11.47 14.39 -11.45
CA LEU A 152 10.63 15.59 -11.51
C LEU A 152 9.77 15.60 -12.78
N LEU A 153 10.39 15.41 -13.95
CA LEU A 153 9.66 15.41 -15.22
C LEU A 153 8.63 14.27 -15.30
N ALA A 154 9.02 13.07 -14.85
CA ALA A 154 8.14 11.91 -14.85
C ALA A 154 6.92 12.08 -13.93
N THR A 155 7.02 12.83 -12.83
CA THR A 155 5.93 13.00 -11.87
C THR A 155 5.15 14.30 -12.02
N ILE A 156 5.72 15.35 -12.62
CA ILE A 156 5.00 16.61 -12.85
C ILE A 156 4.21 16.61 -14.16
N LEU A 157 4.72 15.94 -15.19
CA LEU A 157 4.06 15.90 -16.50
C LEU A 157 2.83 14.99 -16.44
N PRO A 158 1.73 15.35 -17.11
CA PRO A 158 0.56 14.48 -17.24
C PRO A 158 0.88 13.35 -18.23
N LEU A 159 1.55 12.30 -17.77
CA LEU A 159 1.81 11.12 -18.59
C LEU A 159 0.53 10.27 -18.70
N PRO A 160 0.26 9.64 -19.87
CA PRO A 160 -0.93 8.82 -20.11
C PRO A 160 -0.92 7.45 -19.38
N ASN A 161 -0.23 7.34 -18.25
CA ASN A 161 0.04 6.05 -17.59
C ASN A 161 -1.14 5.59 -16.71
N GLY A 162 -2.16 4.99 -17.31
CA GLY A 162 -3.09 4.05 -16.66
C GLY A 162 -3.71 4.48 -15.33
N ALA A 163 -3.83 3.54 -14.38
CA ALA A 163 -4.62 3.66 -13.13
C ALA A 163 -4.05 4.61 -12.05
N PHE A 164 -2.82 5.13 -12.22
CA PHE A 164 -2.18 6.02 -11.25
C PHE A 164 -1.89 7.38 -11.88
N GLN A 165 -2.37 8.42 -11.22
CA GLN A 165 -2.19 9.80 -11.67
C GLN A 165 -0.83 10.35 -11.20
N THR A 166 -0.12 11.06 -12.08
CA THR A 166 1.11 11.77 -11.72
C THR A 166 0.85 12.89 -10.71
N ASP A 167 1.85 13.27 -9.92
CA ASP A 167 1.71 14.29 -8.87
C ASP A 167 1.25 15.63 -9.42
N GLY A 168 1.82 16.08 -10.54
CA GLY A 168 1.44 17.34 -11.15
C GLY A 168 -0.03 17.36 -11.58
N ALA A 169 -0.51 16.26 -12.16
CA ALA A 169 -1.90 16.14 -12.56
C ALA A 169 -2.83 16.03 -11.34
N ALA A 170 -2.43 15.30 -10.29
CA ALA A 170 -3.18 15.21 -9.03
C ALA A 170 -3.28 16.57 -8.34
N PHE A 171 -2.17 17.30 -8.23
CA PHE A 171 -2.11 18.66 -7.70
C PHE A 171 -3.02 19.60 -8.48
N TYR A 172 -2.96 19.56 -9.82
CA TYR A 172 -3.81 20.37 -10.69
C TYR A 172 -5.30 20.12 -10.42
N HIS A 173 -5.74 18.86 -10.33
CA HIS A 173 -7.14 18.53 -10.06
C HIS A 173 -7.60 18.98 -8.68
N ILE A 174 -6.76 18.81 -7.65
CA ILE A 174 -7.05 19.27 -6.28
C ILE A 174 -7.16 20.79 -6.25
N LEU A 175 -6.27 21.50 -6.96
CA LEU A 175 -6.26 22.96 -7.01
C LEU A 175 -7.50 23.50 -7.75
N ARG A 176 -7.81 22.92 -8.92
CA ARG A 176 -8.94 23.30 -9.78
C ARG A 176 -10.30 22.78 -9.31
N LYS A 177 -10.35 21.98 -8.24
CA LYS A 177 -11.59 21.37 -7.71
C LYS A 177 -12.35 20.60 -8.79
N THR A 178 -11.62 19.90 -9.66
CA THR A 178 -12.27 19.02 -10.66
C THR A 178 -12.97 17.85 -9.96
N LYS A 179 -13.87 17.15 -10.65
CA LYS A 179 -14.51 15.94 -10.11
C LYS A 179 -13.48 14.93 -9.58
N ILE A 180 -12.38 14.73 -10.30
CA ILE A 180 -11.29 13.82 -9.90
C ILE A 180 -10.62 14.33 -8.60
N GLY A 181 -10.36 15.63 -8.49
CA GLY A 181 -9.77 16.23 -7.30
C GLY A 181 -10.67 16.09 -6.06
N ILE A 182 -11.98 16.29 -6.24
CA ILE A 182 -12.98 16.09 -5.19
C ILE A 182 -13.00 14.62 -4.73
N CYS A 183 -13.05 13.67 -5.67
CA CYS A 183 -12.99 12.24 -5.35
C CYS A 183 -11.71 11.86 -4.59
N LYS A 184 -10.55 12.43 -4.95
CA LYS A 184 -9.29 12.20 -4.23
C LYS A 184 -9.35 12.71 -2.78
N ILE A 185 -9.91 13.90 -2.56
CA ILE A 185 -10.06 14.46 -1.21
C ILE A 185 -11.03 13.60 -0.39
N GLN A 186 -12.15 13.17 -0.98
CA GLN A 186 -13.10 12.26 -0.34
C GLN A 186 -12.44 10.92 0.03
N SER A 187 -11.68 10.33 -0.89
CA SER A 187 -10.92 9.10 -0.65
C SER A 187 -9.91 9.27 0.48
N ALA A 188 -9.18 10.39 0.51
CA ALA A 188 -8.24 10.69 1.59
C ALA A 188 -8.95 10.82 2.95
N LYS A 189 -10.14 11.45 3.00
CA LYS A 189 -10.96 11.55 4.22
C LYS A 189 -11.44 10.18 4.69
N LEU A 190 -11.92 9.33 3.78
CA LEU A 190 -12.31 7.95 4.09
C LEU A 190 -11.12 7.17 4.66
N MET A 191 -9.96 7.26 4.02
CA MET A 191 -8.73 6.65 4.54
C MET A 191 -8.36 7.19 5.93
N GLY A 192 -8.48 8.50 6.16
CA GLY A 192 -8.27 9.10 7.48
C GLY A 192 -9.19 8.51 8.56
N GLU A 193 -10.48 8.36 8.26
CA GLU A 193 -11.46 7.74 9.16
C GLU A 193 -11.12 6.25 9.39
N MET A 194 -10.81 5.51 8.31
CA MET A 194 -10.52 4.07 8.38
C MET A 194 -9.28 3.75 9.22
N TYR A 195 -8.22 4.55 9.11
CA TYR A 195 -6.99 4.42 9.88
C TYR A 195 -7.05 5.14 11.25
N GLY A 196 -8.16 5.82 11.55
CA GLY A 196 -8.39 6.57 12.77
C GLY A 196 -8.42 5.68 14.03
N SER A 197 -8.57 6.30 15.20
CA SER A 197 -8.62 5.57 16.47
C SER A 197 -9.93 4.80 16.70
N LYS A 198 -11.02 5.21 16.06
CA LYS A 198 -12.36 4.64 16.22
C LYS A 198 -12.48 3.33 15.45
N ARG A 199 -13.11 2.32 16.04
CA ARG A 199 -13.47 1.08 15.33
C ARG A 199 -14.53 1.35 14.25
N PRO A 200 -14.70 0.47 13.24
CA PRO A 200 -15.60 0.73 12.13
C PRO A 200 -17.04 1.07 12.50
N ALA A 201 -17.66 0.38 13.46
CA ALA A 201 -19.03 0.67 13.90
C ALA A 201 -19.22 2.09 14.46
N GLN A 202 -18.15 2.76 14.85
CA GLN A 202 -18.13 4.12 15.41
C GLN A 202 -17.74 5.19 14.37
N TRP A 203 -17.48 4.81 13.12
CA TRP A 203 -17.17 5.76 12.06
C TRP A 203 -18.38 6.62 11.71
N SER A 204 -18.11 7.73 11.02
CA SER A 204 -19.12 8.70 10.61
C SER A 204 -20.31 8.10 9.87
N ALA A 205 -21.50 8.23 10.47
CA ALA A 205 -22.76 7.78 9.89
C ALA A 205 -23.14 8.57 8.62
N SER A 206 -22.74 9.83 8.51
CA SER A 206 -22.98 10.62 7.29
C SER A 206 -22.14 10.12 6.13
N MET A 207 -20.85 9.81 6.37
CA MET A 207 -19.97 9.22 5.37
C MET A 207 -20.45 7.84 4.92
N TYR A 208 -20.95 7.03 5.87
CA TYR A 208 -21.59 5.74 5.54
C TYR A 208 -22.76 5.90 4.57
N LYS A 209 -23.70 6.83 4.86
CA LYS A 209 -24.85 7.08 3.99
C LYS A 209 -24.43 7.55 2.59
N GLU A 210 -23.43 8.42 2.50
CA GLU A 210 -22.89 8.89 1.22
C GLU A 210 -22.25 7.75 0.42
N CYS A 211 -21.42 6.92 1.06
CA CYS A 211 -20.79 5.77 0.42
C CYS A 211 -21.83 4.73 -0.04
N ARG A 212 -22.83 4.41 0.79
CA ARG A 212 -23.93 3.51 0.42
C ARG A 212 -24.69 4.01 -0.80
N LYS A 213 -25.06 5.29 -0.82
CA LYS A 213 -25.71 5.90 -1.98
C LYS A 213 -24.83 5.81 -3.23
N LYS A 214 -23.51 6.02 -3.11
CA LYS A 214 -22.58 5.90 -4.24
C LYS A 214 -22.49 4.47 -4.75
N MET A 215 -22.47 3.48 -3.86
CA MET A 215 -22.48 2.05 -4.20
C MET A 215 -23.73 1.65 -4.99
N GLU A 216 -24.91 2.18 -4.63
CA GLU A 216 -26.17 1.89 -5.35
C GLU A 216 -26.19 2.44 -6.78
N ASN A 217 -25.43 3.50 -7.05
CA ASN A 217 -25.42 4.20 -8.34
C ASN A 217 -24.20 3.87 -9.22
N THR A 218 -23.32 2.98 -8.79
CA THR A 218 -22.08 2.64 -9.51
C THR A 218 -22.08 1.17 -9.89
N ALA A 219 -21.86 0.87 -11.17
CA ALA A 219 -21.83 -0.51 -11.66
C ALA A 219 -20.55 -1.27 -11.26
N GLU A 220 -19.40 -0.59 -11.34
CA GLU A 220 -18.08 -1.21 -11.20
C GLU A 220 -17.45 -0.91 -9.84
N LEU A 221 -17.10 -1.95 -9.08
CA LEU A 221 -16.51 -1.82 -7.75
C LEU A 221 -15.16 -1.09 -7.75
N LYS A 222 -14.35 -1.27 -8.80
CA LYS A 222 -13.01 -0.64 -8.91
C LYS A 222 -13.07 0.90 -8.88
N ASP A 223 -14.18 1.48 -9.33
CA ASP A 223 -14.36 2.94 -9.41
C ASP A 223 -14.69 3.56 -8.05
N ILE A 224 -15.11 2.72 -7.08
CA ILE A 224 -15.53 3.11 -5.72
C ILE A 224 -14.93 2.21 -4.64
N PHE A 225 -13.74 1.67 -4.91
CA PHE A 225 -13.10 0.67 -4.08
C PHE A 225 -12.98 1.08 -2.60
N VAL A 226 -12.58 2.33 -2.34
CA VAL A 226 -12.37 2.86 -0.98
C VAL A 226 -13.71 2.99 -0.23
N GLU A 227 -14.75 3.46 -0.91
CA GLU A 227 -16.12 3.57 -0.38
C GLU A 227 -16.70 2.20 -0.06
N VAL A 228 -16.49 1.23 -0.94
CA VAL A 228 -16.93 -0.15 -0.75
C VAL A 228 -16.22 -0.79 0.46
N MET A 229 -14.91 -0.61 0.60
CA MET A 229 -14.17 -1.05 1.79
C MET A 229 -14.72 -0.39 3.06
N PHE A 230 -14.97 0.93 3.02
CA PHE A 230 -15.51 1.68 4.16
C PHE A 230 -16.85 1.12 4.63
N VAL A 231 -17.79 0.92 3.70
CA VAL A 231 -19.10 0.34 3.99
C VAL A 231 -18.97 -1.09 4.50
N PHE A 232 -18.18 -1.92 3.82
CA PHE A 232 -17.97 -3.31 4.20
C PHE A 232 -17.50 -3.44 5.65
N TYR A 233 -16.49 -2.68 6.07
CA TYR A 233 -15.98 -2.75 7.43
C TYR A 233 -17.03 -2.32 8.47
N ILE A 234 -17.84 -1.30 8.19
CA ILE A 234 -18.92 -0.88 9.09
C ILE A 234 -19.95 -2.00 9.25
N GLU A 235 -20.42 -2.56 8.13
CA GLU A 235 -21.42 -3.63 8.13
C GLU A 235 -20.88 -4.90 8.81
N ALA A 236 -19.63 -5.27 8.52
CA ALA A 236 -18.99 -6.43 9.11
C ALA A 236 -18.75 -6.28 10.62
N ASP A 237 -18.52 -5.06 11.12
CA ASP A 237 -18.41 -4.79 12.56
C ASP A 237 -19.76 -4.96 13.27
N LYS A 238 -20.85 -4.54 12.61
CA LYS A 238 -22.20 -4.55 13.20
C LYS A 238 -22.89 -5.90 13.13
N GLU A 239 -22.72 -6.60 12.01
CA GLU A 239 -23.53 -7.78 11.66
C GLU A 239 -22.69 -9.04 11.47
N GLY A 240 -21.36 -8.91 11.52
CA GLY A 240 -20.41 -9.98 11.24
C GLY A 240 -19.99 -10.03 9.76
N ILE A 241 -18.84 -10.67 9.52
CA ILE A 241 -18.21 -10.69 8.19
C ILE A 241 -19.06 -11.38 7.12
N LYS A 242 -19.79 -12.44 7.47
CA LYS A 242 -20.52 -13.26 6.50
C LYS A 242 -21.72 -12.53 5.87
N PRO A 243 -22.66 -11.94 6.64
CA PRO A 243 -23.75 -11.17 6.04
C PRO A 243 -23.25 -10.00 5.19
N ALA A 244 -22.21 -9.30 5.66
CA ALA A 244 -21.62 -8.16 4.95
C ALA A 244 -21.02 -8.56 3.60
N ILE A 245 -20.20 -9.63 3.56
CA ILE A 245 -19.56 -10.06 2.31
C ILE A 245 -20.58 -10.67 1.34
N GLU A 246 -21.62 -11.34 1.84
CA GLU A 246 -22.70 -11.88 1.01
C GLU A 246 -23.50 -10.79 0.31
N ARG A 247 -23.83 -9.70 1.01
CA ARG A 247 -24.48 -8.54 0.37
C ARG A 247 -23.58 -7.94 -0.71
N LEU A 248 -22.29 -7.80 -0.43
CA LEU A 248 -21.36 -7.24 -1.39
C LEU A 248 -21.27 -8.07 -2.68
N PHE A 249 -21.15 -9.39 -2.57
CA PHE A 249 -21.08 -10.31 -3.71
C PHE A 249 -22.40 -10.45 -4.47
N LYS A 250 -23.54 -10.11 -3.85
CA LYS A 250 -24.82 -9.99 -4.55
C LYS A 250 -24.92 -8.70 -5.38
N GLN A 251 -24.29 -7.63 -4.90
CA GLN A 251 -24.33 -6.32 -5.56
C GLN A 251 -23.30 -6.19 -6.68
N PHE A 252 -22.10 -6.73 -6.49
CA PHE A 252 -21.00 -6.60 -7.44
C PHE A 252 -20.52 -7.97 -7.93
N GLU A 253 -20.19 -8.05 -9.21
CA GLU A 253 -19.58 -9.24 -9.80
C GLU A 253 -18.10 -9.34 -9.44
N ILE A 254 -17.81 -9.83 -8.23
CA ILE A 254 -16.44 -9.99 -7.72
C ILE A 254 -15.93 -11.37 -8.10
N LYS A 255 -14.98 -11.42 -9.04
CA LYS A 255 -14.34 -12.66 -9.52
C LYS A 255 -12.82 -12.55 -9.49
N PRO A 256 -12.09 -13.67 -9.36
CA PRO A 256 -10.64 -13.69 -9.46
C PRO A 256 -10.16 -13.07 -10.78
N ASN A 257 -9.38 -12.00 -10.70
CA ASN A 257 -8.80 -11.34 -11.86
C ASN A 257 -7.44 -10.75 -11.48
N LYS A 258 -6.37 -11.15 -12.15
CA LYS A 258 -5.00 -10.68 -11.85
C LYS A 258 -4.84 -9.17 -12.05
N GLN A 259 -5.43 -8.60 -13.09
CA GLN A 259 -5.36 -7.16 -13.40
C GLN A 259 -6.12 -6.33 -12.36
N LEU A 260 -7.20 -6.88 -11.81
CA LEU A 260 -8.03 -6.22 -10.79
C LEU A 260 -7.73 -6.71 -9.37
N SER A 261 -6.63 -7.45 -9.16
CA SER A 261 -6.32 -8.10 -7.89
C SER A 261 -6.13 -7.13 -6.72
N VAL A 262 -5.76 -5.88 -7.01
CA VAL A 262 -5.71 -4.79 -6.00
C VAL A 262 -7.11 -4.44 -5.49
N TYR A 263 -8.09 -4.41 -6.39
CA TYR A 263 -9.46 -4.01 -6.09
C TYR A 263 -10.28 -5.18 -5.57
N TYR A 264 -10.17 -6.37 -6.18
CA TYR A 264 -11.01 -7.53 -5.84
C TYR A 264 -10.38 -8.44 -4.78
N GLY A 265 -9.05 -8.45 -4.68
CA GLY A 265 -8.31 -9.35 -3.79
C GLY A 265 -8.76 -9.29 -2.33
N PRO A 266 -8.92 -8.11 -1.70
CA PRO A 266 -9.40 -8.02 -0.32
C PRO A 266 -10.78 -8.67 -0.12
N PHE A 267 -11.73 -8.44 -1.04
CA PHE A 267 -13.07 -8.98 -0.93
C PHE A 267 -13.13 -10.49 -1.19
N LEU A 268 -12.33 -10.99 -2.13
CA LEU A 268 -12.17 -12.43 -2.36
C LEU A 268 -11.62 -13.12 -1.11
N GLU A 269 -10.63 -12.51 -0.45
CA GLU A 269 -10.07 -13.06 0.78
C GLU A 269 -11.07 -13.00 1.94
N TRP A 270 -11.81 -11.90 2.12
CA TRP A 270 -12.86 -11.84 3.14
C TRP A 270 -13.99 -12.85 2.88
N ARG A 271 -14.29 -13.15 1.62
CA ARG A 271 -15.23 -14.22 1.26
C ARG A 271 -14.69 -15.58 1.68
N MET A 272 -13.43 -15.87 1.37
CA MET A 272 -12.75 -17.08 1.85
C MET A 272 -12.81 -17.19 3.36
N LEU A 273 -12.55 -16.09 4.08
CA LEU A 273 -12.56 -16.04 5.53
C LEU A 273 -13.96 -16.29 6.11
N ALA A 274 -15.00 -15.69 5.53
CA ALA A 274 -16.38 -15.91 5.95
C ALA A 274 -16.81 -17.38 5.77
N ASP A 275 -16.45 -17.98 4.63
CA ASP A 275 -16.71 -19.40 4.34
C ASP A 275 -15.88 -20.31 5.28
N ALA A 276 -14.62 -19.97 5.50
CA ALA A 276 -13.71 -20.65 6.43
C ALA A 276 -14.21 -20.60 7.87
N LEU A 277 -14.80 -19.50 8.33
CA LEU A 277 -15.37 -19.41 9.68
C LEU A 277 -16.71 -20.14 9.81
N SER A 278 -17.44 -20.32 8.70
CA SER A 278 -18.76 -20.96 8.66
C SER A 278 -18.75 -22.48 8.45
N ALA A 279 -17.58 -23.11 8.34
CA ALA A 279 -17.42 -24.54 8.04
C ALA A 279 -17.94 -25.00 6.67
N SER A 280 -18.12 -24.08 5.72
CA SER A 280 -18.60 -24.37 4.36
C SER A 280 -17.45 -24.48 3.35
N VAL A 281 -16.31 -25.07 3.75
CA VAL A 281 -15.07 -24.96 2.98
C VAL A 281 -14.97 -26.05 1.92
N ASN A 282 -15.17 -25.66 0.66
CA ASN A 282 -14.73 -26.44 -0.50
C ASN A 282 -13.33 -25.95 -0.90
N GLU A 283 -12.33 -26.85 -0.89
CA GLU A 283 -10.93 -26.54 -1.22
C GLU A 283 -10.78 -25.96 -2.63
N GLU A 284 -11.53 -26.49 -3.61
CA GLU A 284 -11.50 -26.01 -4.99
C GLU A 284 -11.95 -24.54 -5.08
N LYS A 285 -13.01 -24.21 -4.35
CA LYS A 285 -13.55 -22.84 -4.30
C LYS A 285 -12.58 -21.87 -3.61
N LEU A 286 -11.88 -22.32 -2.55
CA LEU A 286 -10.83 -21.52 -1.92
C LEU A 286 -9.66 -21.24 -2.87
N GLN A 287 -9.23 -22.25 -3.63
CA GLN A 287 -8.16 -22.09 -4.62
C GLN A 287 -8.55 -21.10 -5.73
N GLN A 288 -9.80 -21.17 -6.19
CA GLN A 288 -10.32 -20.21 -7.17
C GLN A 288 -10.25 -18.77 -6.64
N TYR A 289 -10.74 -18.51 -5.42
CA TYR A 289 -10.66 -17.18 -4.82
C TYR A 289 -9.22 -16.71 -4.59
N ALA A 290 -8.34 -17.59 -4.11
CA ALA A 290 -6.94 -17.30 -3.88
C ALA A 290 -6.20 -16.81 -5.14
N ALA A 291 -6.58 -17.28 -6.33
CA ALA A 291 -6.00 -16.84 -7.59
C ALA A 291 -6.18 -15.34 -7.87
N GLY A 292 -7.15 -14.69 -7.23
CA GLY A 292 -7.42 -13.25 -7.34
C GLY A 292 -6.84 -12.40 -6.21
N VAL A 293 -6.24 -13.01 -5.18
CA VAL A 293 -5.70 -12.28 -4.02
C VAL A 293 -4.27 -11.83 -4.29
N SER A 294 -4.04 -10.51 -4.25
CA SER A 294 -2.72 -9.93 -4.46
C SER A 294 -1.80 -10.08 -3.25
N SER A 295 -0.50 -10.28 -3.50
CA SER A 295 0.54 -10.21 -2.45
C SER A 295 0.88 -8.79 -2.00
N LEU A 296 0.23 -7.77 -2.56
CA LEU A 296 0.43 -6.36 -2.19
C LEU A 296 0.00 -6.06 -0.75
N SER A 297 -1.07 -6.71 -0.26
CA SER A 297 -1.50 -6.62 1.14
C SER A 297 -0.96 -7.81 1.92
N GLU A 298 0.12 -7.61 2.68
CA GLU A 298 0.78 -8.70 3.42
C GLU A 298 -0.18 -9.44 4.35
N GLY A 299 -1.05 -8.70 5.04
CA GLY A 299 -2.00 -9.26 5.99
C GLY A 299 -3.04 -10.14 5.32
N THR A 300 -3.68 -9.61 4.27
CA THR A 300 -4.65 -10.32 3.42
C THR A 300 -4.02 -11.56 2.81
N TYR A 301 -2.84 -11.44 2.19
CA TYR A 301 -2.17 -12.56 1.54
C TYR A 301 -1.78 -13.66 2.54
N SER A 302 -1.25 -13.29 3.70
CA SER A 302 -0.87 -14.26 4.74
C SER A 302 -2.11 -14.98 5.30
N ARG A 303 -3.23 -14.28 5.49
CA ARG A 303 -4.46 -14.92 5.97
C ARG A 303 -5.05 -15.89 4.93
N MET A 304 -5.01 -15.52 3.65
CA MET A 304 -5.33 -16.44 2.55
C MET A 304 -4.44 -17.69 2.58
N GLN A 305 -3.12 -17.56 2.74
CA GLN A 305 -2.22 -18.71 2.87
C GLN A 305 -2.57 -19.58 4.08
N ALA A 306 -2.95 -18.97 5.21
CA ALA A 306 -3.42 -19.72 6.38
C ALA A 306 -4.67 -20.56 6.06
N MET A 307 -5.61 -20.02 5.29
CA MET A 307 -6.83 -20.73 4.89
C MET A 307 -6.55 -21.89 3.93
N LEU A 308 -5.61 -21.72 2.99
CA LEU A 308 -5.18 -22.79 2.07
C LEU A 308 -4.39 -23.89 2.77
N ALA A 309 -3.66 -23.55 3.84
CA ALA A 309 -2.86 -24.48 4.61
C ALA A 309 -3.60 -25.10 5.81
N CYS A 310 -4.93 -24.92 5.93
CA CYS A 310 -5.70 -25.32 7.12
C CYS A 310 -5.48 -26.79 7.55
N SER A 311 -5.30 -27.72 6.62
CA SER A 311 -4.98 -29.13 6.89
C SER A 311 -3.58 -29.33 7.51
N LYS A 312 -2.65 -28.42 7.22
CA LYS A 312 -1.30 -28.34 7.79
C LYS A 312 -1.28 -27.37 8.96
N HIS A 313 -1.95 -27.72 10.06
CA HIS A 313 -2.20 -26.86 11.23
C HIS A 313 -1.01 -25.99 11.67
N LYS A 314 0.20 -26.55 11.75
CA LYS A 314 1.42 -25.81 12.16
C LYS A 314 1.79 -24.70 11.16
N GLU A 315 1.69 -24.99 9.86
CA GLU A 315 1.96 -24.04 8.78
C GLU A 315 0.89 -22.95 8.74
N ALA A 316 -0.39 -23.33 8.81
CA ALA A 316 -1.50 -22.38 8.86
C ALA A 316 -1.38 -21.41 10.05
N LEU A 317 -1.04 -21.91 11.23
CA LEU A 317 -0.82 -21.08 12.42
C LEU A 317 0.36 -20.12 12.24
N ALA A 318 1.42 -20.50 11.54
CA ALA A 318 2.51 -19.58 11.21
C ALA A 318 2.01 -18.42 10.34
N TYR A 319 1.23 -18.71 9.29
CA TYR A 319 0.65 -17.68 8.44
C TYR A 319 -0.33 -16.76 9.18
N THR A 320 -1.13 -17.27 10.13
CA THR A 320 -1.99 -16.39 10.95
C THR A 320 -1.19 -15.40 11.81
N LYS A 321 -0.01 -15.79 12.29
CA LYS A 321 0.89 -14.87 13.03
C LYS A 321 1.44 -13.79 12.11
N GLU A 322 1.78 -14.13 10.87
CA GLU A 322 2.21 -13.15 9.87
C GLU A 322 1.10 -12.17 9.52
N ALA A 323 -0.12 -12.68 9.29
CA ALA A 323 -1.31 -11.87 9.04
C ALA A 323 -1.58 -10.89 10.20
N PHE A 324 -1.52 -11.36 11.44
CA PHE A 324 -1.73 -10.53 12.62
C PHE A 324 -0.67 -9.42 12.73
N LYS A 325 0.59 -9.73 12.44
CA LYS A 325 1.72 -8.78 12.49
C LYS A 325 1.57 -7.63 11.50
N ALA A 326 0.93 -7.86 10.36
CA ALA A 326 0.65 -6.81 9.37
C ALA A 326 -0.29 -5.74 9.94
N TYR A 327 -1.27 -6.14 10.75
CA TYR A 327 -2.28 -5.23 11.33
C TYR A 327 -1.99 -4.83 12.78
N GLU A 328 -0.88 -5.28 13.37
CA GLU A 328 -0.56 -5.08 14.79
C GLU A 328 -0.64 -3.61 15.26
N THR A 329 -0.17 -2.68 14.43
CA THR A 329 -0.13 -1.24 14.75
C THR A 329 -1.23 -0.44 14.07
N VAL A 330 -2.05 -1.08 13.24
CA VAL A 330 -3.11 -0.43 12.46
C VAL A 330 -4.32 -0.20 13.36
N ARG A 331 -4.77 1.05 13.48
CA ARG A 331 -5.99 1.39 14.23
C ARG A 331 -7.22 1.26 13.33
N GLY A 332 -8.39 1.62 13.83
CA GLY A 332 -9.65 1.59 13.09
C GLY A 332 -9.96 0.21 12.51
N PHE A 333 -9.94 0.08 11.18
CA PHE A 333 -10.25 -1.20 10.52
C PHE A 333 -9.31 -2.33 10.96
N GLY A 334 -8.08 -1.99 11.35
CA GLY A 334 -7.11 -2.97 11.85
C GLY A 334 -7.57 -3.72 13.10
N VAL A 335 -8.55 -3.19 13.84
CA VAL A 335 -9.21 -3.89 14.95
C VAL A 335 -9.88 -5.16 14.45
N LEU A 336 -10.73 -5.05 13.43
CA LEU A 336 -11.44 -6.18 12.85
C LEU A 336 -10.50 -7.17 12.18
N GLU A 337 -9.52 -6.67 11.43
CA GLU A 337 -8.51 -7.52 10.78
C GLU A 337 -7.78 -8.42 11.77
N ARG A 338 -7.45 -7.89 12.97
CA ARG A 338 -6.86 -8.68 14.05
C ARG A 338 -7.85 -9.66 14.67
N GLU A 339 -9.08 -9.25 14.90
CA GLU A 339 -10.14 -10.11 15.46
C GLU A 339 -10.42 -11.30 14.55
N TRP A 340 -10.66 -11.05 13.28
CA TRP A 340 -10.86 -12.08 12.25
C TRP A 340 -9.69 -13.04 12.14
N THR A 341 -8.46 -12.51 12.19
CA THR A 341 -7.25 -13.35 12.19
C THR A 341 -7.18 -14.25 13.43
N ARG A 342 -7.59 -13.76 14.62
CA ARG A 342 -7.68 -14.58 15.83
C ARG A 342 -8.78 -15.63 15.74
N MET A 343 -9.93 -15.29 15.18
CA MET A 343 -11.03 -16.24 14.96
C MET A 343 -10.57 -17.41 14.08
N LEU A 344 -9.88 -17.11 12.97
CA LEU A 344 -9.30 -18.14 12.10
C LEU A 344 -8.27 -19.00 12.84
N ALA A 345 -7.34 -18.38 13.57
CA ALA A 345 -6.32 -19.12 14.34
C ALA A 345 -6.95 -20.04 15.40
N ASN A 346 -7.97 -19.57 16.11
CA ASN A 346 -8.68 -20.38 17.10
C ASN A 346 -9.40 -21.57 16.46
N ARG A 347 -10.00 -21.38 15.29
CA ARG A 347 -10.61 -22.47 14.54
C ARG A 347 -9.58 -23.52 14.13
N ILE A 348 -8.42 -23.10 13.60
CA ILE A 348 -7.34 -24.02 13.21
C ILE A 348 -6.85 -24.83 14.42
N ARG A 349 -6.71 -24.19 15.60
CA ARG A 349 -6.32 -24.91 16.84
C ARG A 349 -7.33 -25.96 17.25
N LYS A 350 -8.63 -25.61 17.27
CA LYS A 350 -9.70 -26.56 17.61
C LYS A 350 -9.74 -27.75 16.66
N SER A 351 -9.56 -27.50 15.35
CA SER A 351 -9.48 -28.57 14.34
C SER A 351 -8.27 -29.48 14.57
N ALA A 352 -7.13 -28.93 15.01
CA ALA A 352 -5.93 -29.71 15.32
C ALA A 352 -6.13 -30.59 16.56
N GLU A 353 -6.78 -30.06 17.60
CA GLU A 353 -7.10 -30.78 18.84
C GLU A 353 -8.03 -31.97 18.55
N GLN A 354 -9.06 -31.77 17.72
CA GLN A 354 -9.99 -32.83 17.30
C GLN A 354 -9.38 -33.91 16.40
N ALA A 355 -8.27 -33.63 15.73
CA ALA A 355 -7.58 -34.60 14.87
C ALA A 355 -6.59 -35.50 15.64
N VAL A 356 -6.28 -35.14 16.89
CA VAL A 356 -5.35 -35.88 17.78
C VAL A 356 -6.12 -36.71 18.82
N SER A 357 -7.37 -36.32 19.13
CA SER A 357 -8.34 -37.13 19.88
C SER A 357 -8.95 -38.22 19.02
#